data_AF-A0A1V3RYI0-F1
#
_entry.id   AF-A0A1V3RYI0-F1
#
_cell.length_a   1.000
_cell.length_b   1.000
_cell.length_c   1.000
_cell.angle_alpha   90.00
_cell.angle_beta   90.00
_cell.angle_gamma   90.00
#
_symmetry.space_group_name_H-M   'P 1'
#
loop_
_entity.id
_entity.type
_entity.pdbx_description
1 polymer ?
#
loop_
_entity_poly.entity_id
_entity_poly.type
_entity_poly.pdbx_seq_one_letter_code
_entity_poly.pdbx_strand_id
1 'polypeptide(L)' 'MSGGPIARAKGAQNYQSAMERQRCETCGQSVECYGSTLQCRLGSFLVTKYSVCDRWELRPRPGFKTPPI' A
#
# COMPACT_ATOMS: atom_id res chain seq x y z
N MET A 1 9.68 -22.00 -11.51
CA MET A 1 10.41 -20.73 -11.32
C MET A 1 9.92 -20.09 -10.04
N SER A 2 10.83 -19.96 -9.07
CA SER A 2 10.54 -19.76 -7.64
C SER A 2 10.22 -18.32 -7.29
N GLY A 3 8.93 -17.96 -7.29
CA GLY A 3 8.45 -16.76 -6.60
C GLY A 3 8.47 -17.02 -5.10
N GLY A 4 9.44 -16.46 -4.38
CA GLY A 4 9.51 -16.54 -2.93
C GLY A 4 8.21 -16.05 -2.24
N PRO A 5 8.01 -16.36 -0.95
CA PRO A 5 6.76 -16.06 -0.23
C PRO A 5 6.34 -14.58 -0.33
N ILE A 6 7.31 -13.67 -0.39
CA ILE A 6 7.10 -12.22 -0.60
C ILE A 6 6.52 -11.90 -1.99
N ALA A 7 7.06 -12.50 -3.05
CA ALA A 7 6.55 -12.31 -4.41
C ALA A 7 5.15 -12.89 -4.57
N ARG A 8 4.85 -14.01 -3.89
CA ARG A 8 3.50 -14.59 -3.81
C ARG A 8 2.52 -13.68 -3.07
N ALA A 9 2.90 -13.12 -1.93
CA ALA A 9 2.05 -12.18 -1.18
C ALA A 9 1.76 -10.90 -1.98
N LYS A 10 2.74 -10.39 -2.73
CA LYS A 10 2.55 -9.27 -3.65
C LYS A 10 1.66 -9.65 -4.84
N GLY A 11 1.85 -10.82 -5.44
CA GLY A 11 0.99 -11.30 -6.53
C GLY A 11 -0.46 -11.52 -6.10
N ALA A 12 -0.68 -12.04 -4.89
CA ALA A 12 -2.01 -12.30 -4.34
C ALA A 12 -2.85 -11.04 -4.09
N GLN A 13 -2.22 -9.87 -4.00
CA GLN A 13 -2.92 -8.60 -3.78
C GLN A 13 -3.11 -7.77 -5.06
N ASN A 14 -2.82 -8.34 -6.24
CA ASN A 14 -3.01 -7.69 -7.54
C ASN A 14 -2.41 -6.27 -7.59
N TYR A 15 -1.15 -6.11 -7.18
CA TYR A 15 -0.52 -4.79 -7.25
C TYR A 15 -0.40 -4.29 -8.70
N GLN A 16 -0.91 -3.10 -8.95
CA GLN A 16 -0.85 -2.41 -10.24
C GLN A 16 -0.16 -1.06 -10.09
N SER A 17 0.32 -0.49 -11.20
CA SER A 17 0.80 0.90 -11.23
C SER A 17 -0.39 1.85 -11.18
N ALA A 18 -0.42 2.73 -10.18
CA ALA A 18 -1.40 3.79 -10.04
C ALA A 18 -0.77 5.14 -10.40
N MET A 19 -1.37 5.82 -11.38
CA MET A 19 -1.07 7.22 -11.71
C MET A 19 -1.95 8.21 -10.92
N GLU A 20 -2.96 7.70 -10.21
CA GLU A 20 -4.00 8.50 -9.56
C GLU A 20 -3.78 8.69 -8.04
N ARG A 21 -4.81 9.19 -7.34
CA ARG A 21 -4.81 9.44 -5.90
C ARG A 21 -4.77 8.17 -5.03
N GLN A 22 -5.23 7.04 -5.55
CA GLN A 22 -5.25 5.74 -4.87
C GLN A 22 -3.95 5.01 -5.10
N ARG A 23 -2.99 5.14 -4.18
CA ARG A 23 -1.66 4.53 -4.28
C ARG A 23 -1.06 4.24 -2.92
N CYS A 24 0.03 3.49 -2.88
CA CYS A 24 0.68 3.08 -1.64
C CYS A 24 1.16 4.28 -0.83
N GLU A 25 1.54 5.39 -1.47
CA GLU A 25 1.88 6.66 -0.78
C GLU A 25 0.76 7.16 0.13
N THR A 26 -0.50 7.02 -0.29
CA THR A 26 -1.69 7.48 0.42
C THR A 26 -2.37 6.38 1.22
N CYS A 27 -1.81 5.16 1.21
CA CYS A 27 -2.37 3.99 1.88
C CYS A 27 -2.06 4.01 3.39
N GLY A 28 -3.03 3.66 4.23
CA GLY A 28 -2.88 3.49 5.68
C GLY A 28 -2.02 2.29 6.05
N GLN A 29 -1.97 1.28 5.19
CA GLN A 29 -1.21 0.05 5.38
C GLN A 29 0.24 0.16 4.88
N SER A 30 0.62 1.29 4.30
CA SER A 30 1.97 1.52 3.75
C SER A 30 2.75 2.49 4.63
N VAL A 31 3.98 2.14 4.97
CA VAL A 31 4.91 2.96 5.76
C VAL A 31 6.11 3.32 4.91
N GLU A 32 6.56 4.57 4.99
CA GLU A 32 7.77 5.00 4.29
C GLU A 32 9.01 4.34 4.90
N CYS A 33 9.85 3.77 4.04
CA CYS A 33 11.03 3.02 4.47
C CYS A 33 12.30 3.67 3.92
N TYR A 34 12.41 3.76 2.58
CA TYR A 34 13.57 4.35 1.91
C TYR A 34 13.17 5.09 0.64
N GLY A 35 13.16 6.43 0.70
CA GLY A 35 12.88 7.28 -0.47
C GLY A 35 11.55 6.93 -1.14
N SER A 36 11.59 6.40 -2.37
CA SER A 36 10.37 6.04 -3.13
C SER A 36 9.83 4.63 -2.84
N THR A 37 10.43 3.91 -1.88
CA THR A 37 10.04 2.56 -1.47
C THR A 37 9.33 2.59 -0.12
N LEU A 38 8.17 1.95 -0.07
CA LEU A 38 7.31 1.81 1.11
C LEU A 38 7.27 0.34 1.54
N GLN A 39 7.07 0.08 2.82
CA GLN A 39 6.78 -1.26 3.34
C GLN A 39 5.27 -1.41 3.54
N CYS A 40 4.67 -2.45 2.95
CA CYS A 40 3.27 -2.80 3.18
C CYS A 40 3.14 -3.68 4.44
N ARG A 41 2.30 -3.27 5.39
CA ARG A 41 2.06 -3.97 6.66
C ARG A 41 1.32 -5.29 6.49
N LEU A 42 0.54 -5.47 5.42
CA LEU A 42 -0.26 -6.68 5.20
C LEU A 42 0.59 -7.93 4.97
N GLY A 43 1.83 -7.78 4.50
CA GLY A 43 2.74 -8.91 4.32
C GLY A 43 4.21 -8.57 4.56
N SER A 44 4.48 -7.44 5.20
CA SER A 44 5.84 -6.96 5.53
C SER A 44 6.82 -6.91 4.35
N PHE A 45 6.33 -6.61 3.13
CA PHE A 45 7.14 -6.54 1.91
C PHE A 45 7.21 -5.13 1.32
N LEU A 46 8.20 -4.91 0.45
CA LEU A 46 8.45 -3.62 -0.18
C LEU A 46 7.57 -3.40 -1.42
N VAL A 47 7.00 -2.19 -1.51
CA VAL A 47 6.15 -1.70 -2.60
C VAL A 47 6.63 -0.32 -3.04
N THR A 48 6.34 0.08 -4.28
CA THR A 48 6.66 1.44 -4.73
C THR A 48 5.54 2.39 -4.33
N LYS A 49 5.86 3.67 -4.13
CA LYS A 49 4.86 4.69 -3.77
C LYS A 49 3.74 4.85 -4.80
N TYR A 50 4.01 4.49 -6.05
CA TYR A 50 3.09 4.56 -7.18
C TYR A 50 2.35 3.24 -7.45
N SER A 51 2.46 2.22 -6.59
CA SER A 51 1.65 1.00 -6.74
C SER A 51 0.32 1.13 -5.99
N VAL A 52 -0.70 0.38 -6.39
CA VAL A 52 -1.99 0.20 -5.67
C VAL A 52 -2.36 -1.28 -5.68
N CYS A 53 -3.17 -1.74 -4.73
CA CYS A 53 -3.68 -3.11 -4.63
C CYS A 53 -5.17 -3.09 -4.28
N ASP A 54 -5.86 -4.22 -4.43
CA ASP A 54 -7.31 -4.33 -4.12
C ASP A 54 -7.62 -4.12 -2.62
N ARG A 55 -6.60 -4.25 -1.76
CA ARG A 55 -6.66 -4.01 -0.32
C ARG A 55 -6.27 -2.58 0.06
N TRP A 56 -6.25 -1.65 -0.89
CA TRP A 56 -5.90 -0.26 -0.62
C TRP A 56 -6.92 0.37 0.33
N GLU A 57 -6.42 0.99 1.39
CA GLU A 57 -7.22 1.73 2.36
C GLU A 57 -6.59 3.11 2.55
N LEU A 58 -7.40 4.16 2.45
CA LEU A 58 -6.93 5.53 2.64
C LEU A 58 -6.35 5.69 4.05
N ARG A 59 -5.15 6.29 4.17
CA ARG A 59 -4.55 6.58 5.47
C ARG A 59 -5.49 7.49 6.27
N PRO A 60 -5.93 7.07 7.48
CA PRO A 60 -6.75 7.94 8.32
C PRO A 60 -5.92 9.17 8.67
N ARG A 61 -6.43 10.36 8.33
CA ARG A 61 -5.80 11.62 8.70
C ARG A 61 -5.92 11.79 10.21
N PRO A 62 -4.82 11.90 10.98
CA PRO A 62 -4.93 12.19 12.39
C PRO A 62 -5.64 13.54 12.56
N GLY A 63 -6.82 13.52 13.19
CA GLY A 63 -7.61 14.73 13.50
C GLY A 63 -8.91 14.93 12.70
N PHE A 64 -9.23 14.10 11.70
CA PHE A 64 -10.55 14.18 11.05
C PHE A 64 -11.56 13.33 11.85
N LYS A 65 -12.15 13.91 12.90
CA LYS A 65 -13.39 13.37 13.46
C LYS A 65 -14.42 13.40 12.34
N THR A 66 -14.88 12.24 11.89
CA THR A 66 -16.04 12.13 11.00
C THR A 66 -17.16 12.97 11.63
N PRO A 67 -17.61 14.08 11.00
CA PRO A 67 -18.78 14.77 11.54
C PRO A 67 -19.93 13.76 11.55
N PRO A 68 -20.68 13.63 12.66
CA PRO A 68 -21.89 12.82 12.65
C PRO A 68 -22.83 13.38 11.57
N ILE A 69 -23.41 12.47 10.78
CA ILE A 69 -24.48 12.77 9.81
C ILE A 69 -25.74 13.11 10.58
#